data_AF-A0A182PST8-F1
#
_entry.id   AF-A0A182PST8-F1
#
_cell.length_a   1.000
_cell.length_b   1.000
_cell.length_c   1.000
_cell.angle_alpha   90.00
_cell.angle_beta   90.00
_cell.angle_gamma   90.00
#
_symmetry.space_group_name_H-M   'P 1'
#
loop_
_entity.id
_entity.type
_entity.pdbx_description
1 polymer ?
#
loop_
_entity_poly.entity_id
_entity_poly.type
_entity_poly.pdbx_seq_one_letter_code
_entity_poly.pdbx_strand_id
1 'polypeptide(L)' 'MDCYFRQSWVDRRLAFSGAQDTLALSISMLGRIWKPDTYFYNGKQSYLHTITTPNKFVRLYQDGRVLYSSR' A
#
# COMPACT_ATOMS: atom_id res chain seq x y z
N MET A 1 10.62 17.30 -5.13
CA MET A 1 11.32 16.22 -4.43
C MET A 1 10.60 14.96 -4.82
N ASP A 2 11.28 14.04 -5.49
CA ASP A 2 10.68 12.77 -5.91
C ASP A 2 11.04 11.73 -4.86
N CYS A 3 10.03 11.18 -4.18
CA CYS A 3 10.22 10.18 -3.14
C CYS A 3 9.40 8.94 -3.43
N TYR A 4 9.99 7.77 -3.19
CA TYR A 4 9.23 6.54 -3.07
C TYR A 4 8.76 6.41 -1.63
N PHE A 5 7.45 6.52 -1.42
CA PHE A 5 6.84 6.37 -0.11
C PHE A 5 6.45 4.91 0.11
N ARG A 6 7.10 4.25 1.07
CA ARG A 6 6.84 2.85 1.43
C ARG A 6 6.34 2.74 2.85
N GLN A 7 5.30 1.94 3.04
CA GLN A 7 4.72 1.63 4.34
C GLN A 7 4.60 0.13 4.49
N SER A 8 4.82 -0.38 5.69
CA SER A 8 4.49 -1.76 6.04
C SER A 8 3.79 -1.80 7.38
N TRP A 9 2.73 -2.59 7.45
CA TRP A 9 1.98 -2.85 8.68
C TRP A 9 1.55 -4.31 8.69
N VAL A 10 1.15 -4.81 9.86
CA VAL A 10 0.63 -6.16 10.02
C VAL A 10 -0.86 -6.06 10.33
N ASP A 11 -1.69 -6.66 9.49
CA ASP A 11 -3.13 -6.83 9.72
C ASP A 11 -3.46 -8.32 9.75
N ARG A 12 -3.64 -8.86 10.95
CA ARG A 12 -3.93 -10.29 11.16
C ARG A 12 -5.23 -10.75 10.48
N ARG A 13 -6.16 -9.84 10.17
CA ARG A 13 -7.42 -10.17 9.46
C ARG A 13 -7.19 -10.50 7.99
N LEU A 14 -6.04 -10.12 7.44
CA LEU A 14 -5.63 -10.40 6.06
C LEU A 14 -4.71 -11.63 5.97
N ALA A 15 -4.47 -12.35 7.07
CA ALA A 15 -3.71 -13.60 7.03
C ALA A 15 -4.42 -14.62 6.14
N PHE A 16 -3.65 -15.37 5.36
CA PHE A 16 -4.18 -16.37 4.44
C PHE A 16 -3.23 -17.57 4.35
N SER A 17 -3.79 -18.74 4.08
CA SER A 17 -3.04 -19.97 3.80
C SER A 17 -3.15 -20.32 2.33
N GLY A 18 -2.03 -20.53 1.65
CA GLY A 18 -2.01 -20.91 0.24
C GLY A 18 -0.65 -21.40 -0.22
N ALA A 19 -0.55 -21.84 -1.47
CA ALA A 19 0.72 -22.31 -2.05
C ALA A 19 1.72 -21.17 -2.32
N GLN A 20 1.26 -19.91 -2.38
CA GLN A 20 2.12 -18.75 -2.57
C GLN A 20 2.33 -18.00 -1.25
N ASP A 21 3.58 -17.63 -0.98
CA ASP A 21 3.98 -16.87 0.22
C ASP A 21 3.47 -15.42 0.20
N THR A 22 3.19 -14.89 -0.99
CA THR A 22 2.74 -13.50 -1.16
C THR A 22 1.70 -13.36 -2.26
N LEU A 23 0.77 -12.41 -2.07
CA LEU A 23 -0.21 -11.99 -3.06
C LEU A 23 0.05 -10.54 -3.49
N ALA A 24 0.06 -10.31 -4.81
CA ALA A 24 0.01 -8.97 -5.38
C ALA A 24 -1.45 -8.49 -5.41
N LEU A 25 -1.77 -7.42 -4.69
CA LEU A 25 -3.13 -6.91 -4.61
C LEU A 25 -3.34 -5.74 -5.57
N SER A 26 -4.52 -5.67 -6.17
CA SER A 26 -4.93 -4.53 -6.97
C SER A 26 -5.14 -3.30 -6.09
N ILE A 27 -4.97 -2.11 -6.67
CA ILE A 27 -5.22 -0.84 -5.97
C ILE A 27 -6.68 -0.72 -5.52
N SER A 28 -7.62 -1.33 -6.27
CA SER A 28 -9.03 -1.39 -5.88
C SER A 28 -9.26 -2.15 -4.56
N MET A 29 -8.41 -3.13 -4.24
CA MET A 29 -8.46 -3.83 -2.96
C MET A 29 -7.97 -2.95 -1.81
N LEU A 30 -7.01 -2.05 -2.06
CA LEU A 30 -6.52 -1.08 -1.06
C LEU A 30 -7.67 -0.19 -0.54
N GLY A 31 -8.67 0.10 -1.37
CA GLY A 31 -9.88 0.84 -0.96
C GLY A 31 -10.84 0.04 -0.07
N ARG A 32 -10.65 -1.27 0.06
CA ARG A 32 -11.49 -2.17 0.87
C ARG A 32 -10.83 -2.66 2.15
N ILE A 33 -9.53 -2.41 2.31
CA ILE A 33 -8.78 -2.80 3.50
C ILE A 33 -8.42 -1.56 4.32
N TRP A 34 -8.23 -1.76 5.62
CA TRP A 34 -7.70 -0.72 6.47
C TRP A 34 -6.26 -0.37 6.08
N LYS A 35 -5.94 0.93 6.10
CA LYS A 35 -4.60 1.48 5.87
C LYS A 35 -4.36 2.64 6.85
N PRO A 36 -3.12 2.93 7.23
CA PRO A 36 -2.83 4.12 8.03
C PRO A 36 -3.09 5.41 7.23
N ASP A 37 -3.77 6.38 7.84
CA ASP A 37 -4.05 7.69 7.24
C ASP A 37 -2.84 8.62 7.39
N THR A 38 -1.78 8.36 6.63
CA THR A 38 -0.53 9.12 6.69
C THR A 38 -0.58 10.36 5.80
N TYR A 39 -0.19 11.50 6.36
CA TYR A 39 -0.15 12.80 5.67
C TYR A 39 1.15 13.55 5.97
N PHE A 40 1.54 14.47 5.08
CA PHE A 40 2.73 15.32 5.26
C PHE A 40 2.33 16.70 5.76
N TYR A 41 2.65 17.03 7.01
CA TYR A 41 2.26 18.29 7.66
C TYR A 41 2.77 19.55 6.94
N ASN A 42 4.00 19.51 6.40
CA ASN A 42 4.63 20.65 5.71
C ASN A 42 4.50 20.61 4.19
N GLY A 43 3.60 19.78 3.65
CA GLY A 43 3.36 19.67 2.22
C GLY A 43 2.62 20.89 1.67
N LYS A 44 3.30 22.00 1.38
CA LYS A 44 2.68 23.20 0.77
C LYS A 44 1.92 22.89 -0.54
N GLN A 45 2.35 21.85 -1.28
CA GLN A 45 1.72 21.37 -2.51
C GLN A 45 2.22 19.96 -2.86
N SER A 46 1.90 18.95 -2.04
CA SER A 46 2.21 17.56 -2.39
C SER A 46 1.22 17.07 -3.46
N TYR A 47 1.59 17.19 -4.73
CA TYR A 47 0.81 16.67 -5.85
C TYR A 47 0.94 15.13 -5.85
N LEU A 48 -0.13 14.43 -5.46
CA LEU A 48 -0.19 12.98 -5.68
C LEU A 48 -0.26 12.73 -7.19
N HIS A 49 0.78 12.13 -7.76
CA HIS A 49 0.86 11.81 -9.18
C HIS A 49 -0.35 10.95 -9.60
N THR A 50 -1.35 11.62 -10.18
CA THR A 50 -2.58 11.00 -10.69
C THR A 50 -2.50 10.99 -12.21
N ILE A 51 -1.47 10.36 -12.78
CA ILE A 51 -1.32 10.28 -14.24
C ILE A 51 -1.28 8.80 -14.65
N THR A 52 -2.42 8.42 -15.25
CA THR A 52 -2.85 7.21 -15.96
C THR A 52 -2.87 5.86 -15.24
N THR A 53 -1.98 5.59 -14.28
CA THR A 53 -2.11 4.45 -13.35
C THR A 53 -1.46 4.88 -12.03
N PRO A 54 -2.12 4.82 -10.87
CA PRO A 54 -1.41 5.12 -9.62
C PRO A 54 -0.28 4.09 -9.52
N ASN A 55 0.97 4.53 -9.46
CA ASN A 55 2.13 3.65 -9.26
C ASN A 55 2.16 3.15 -7.82
N LYS A 56 1.09 2.45 -7.45
CA LYS A 56 0.81 1.91 -6.14
C LYS A 56 0.82 0.40 -6.27
N PHE A 57 1.80 -0.22 -5.62
CA PHE A 57 1.86 -1.67 -5.52
C PHE A 57 1.61 -2.08 -4.08
N VAL A 58 0.79 -3.12 -3.92
CA VAL A 58 0.44 -3.69 -2.62
C VAL A 58 0.80 -5.16 -2.63
N ARG A 59 1.56 -5.59 -1.63
CA ARG A 59 1.89 -7.00 -1.41
C ARG A 59 1.41 -7.45 -0.05
N LEU A 60 0.65 -8.53 -0.02
CA LEU A 60 0.18 -9.19 1.19
C LEU A 60 0.97 -10.48 1.40
N TYR A 61 1.49 -10.66 2.60
CA TYR A 61 2.19 -11.88 3.04
C TYR A 61 1.23 -12.76 3.83
N GLN A 62 1.50 -14.07 3.89
CA GLN A 62 0.64 -15.04 4.58
C GLN A 62 0.40 -14.72 6.06
N ASP A 63 1.37 -14.09 6.72
CA ASP A 63 1.28 -13.66 8.13
C ASP A 63 0.39 -12.42 8.34
N GLY A 64 -0.23 -11.90 7.28
CA GLY A 64 -1.03 -10.67 7.30
C GLY A 64 -0.21 -9.39 7.19
N ARG A 65 1.11 -9.47 6.93
CA ARG A 65 1.91 -8.28 6.65
C ARG A 65 1.50 -7.70 5.29
N VAL A 66 1.26 -6.40 5.27
CA VAL A 66 1.00 -5.62 4.06
C VAL A 66 2.20 -4.72 3.79
N LEU A 67 2.63 -4.68 2.54
CA LEU A 67 3.61 -3.73 2.00
C LEU A 67 2.90 -2.86 0.97
N TYR A 68 2.90 -1.55 1.22
CA TYR A 68 2.39 -0.53 0.31
C TYR A 68 3.55 0.33 -0.19
N SER A 69 3.61 0.56 -1.50
CA SER A 69 4.60 1.45 -2.11
C SER A 69 3.89 2.39 -3.07
N SER A 70 4.10 3.69 -2.92
CA SER A 70 3.67 4.74 -3.85
C SER A 70 4.89 5.50 -4.36
N ARG A 71 4.89 5.85 -5.64
CA ARG A 71 5.69 6.96 -6.17
C ARG A 71 4.85 8.22 -6.22
#